data_AF-A0A7W0JF70-F1
#
_entry.id   AF-A0A7W0JF70-F1
#
_cell.length_a   1.000
_cell.length_b   1.000
_cell.length_c   1.000
_cell.angle_alpha   90.00
_cell.angle_beta   90.00
_cell.angle_gamma   90.00
#
_symmetry.space_group_name_H-M   'P 1'
#
loop_
_entity.id
_entity.type
_entity.pdbx_description
1 polymer ?
#
loop_
_entity_poly.entity_id
_entity_poly.type
_entity_poly.pdbx_seq_one_letter_code
_entity_poly.pdbx_strand_id
1 'polypeptide(L)'
;MGNYYFVGTILPELQIGVPPEISFEEFMQLLKDNLENHDLQLTRILRSYYDIENMRSLWKEEPLDPFANLDANDLDDALFHPELLDSYVRTFLETHESKEARLRYFPQLLAAYFYNESNSTTGFIKRYLQFERKLRLIQTAFRAKKLNRELAEEIQFENPEEDFIQQLLAQKDAATFEPPPGFEELKTVFEEHYSSPIDLHKALCEYRFQKVAELGGDDVFTIDRILAYMVQLILVERWQELDSEKGNKLVDIYVKEKR
;
A
#
# COMPACT_ATOMS: atom_id res chain seq x y z
N MET A 1 17.60 -15.94 17.99
CA MET A 1 16.34 -16.63 17.68
C MET A 1 15.29 -15.78 18.34
N GLY A 2 14.65 -14.90 17.57
CA GLY A 2 13.66 -13.97 18.12
C GLY A 2 12.56 -14.74 18.82
N ASN A 3 12.22 -14.36 20.05
CA ASN A 3 11.13 -14.98 20.80
C ASN A 3 9.78 -14.45 20.30
N TYR A 4 9.41 -14.81 19.08
CA TYR A 4 8.12 -14.43 18.47
C TYR A 4 6.92 -15.05 19.20
N TYR A 5 7.14 -16.03 20.07
CA TYR A 5 6.10 -16.71 20.87
C TYR A 5 5.24 -15.75 21.68
N PHE A 6 5.86 -14.74 22.32
CA PHE A 6 5.10 -13.80 23.13
C PHE A 6 4.21 -12.94 22.24
N VAL A 7 4.78 -12.29 21.22
CA VAL A 7 4.03 -11.43 20.30
C VAL A 7 2.95 -12.24 19.58
N GLY A 8 3.28 -13.36 18.95
CA GLY A 8 2.33 -14.14 18.15
C GLY A 8 1.14 -14.70 18.91
N THR A 9 1.21 -14.86 20.24
CA THR A 9 0.08 -15.36 21.06
C THR A 9 -0.87 -14.28 21.56
N ILE A 10 -0.44 -13.02 21.60
CA ILE A 10 -1.23 -11.90 22.14
C ILE A 10 -1.85 -11.02 21.06
N LEU A 11 -1.56 -11.28 19.78
CA LEU A 11 -2.16 -10.54 18.68
C LEU A 11 -3.65 -10.90 18.56
N PRO A 12 -4.56 -9.91 18.67
CA PRO A 12 -5.99 -10.15 18.54
C PRO A 12 -6.36 -10.53 17.10
N GLU A 13 -7.54 -11.11 16.91
CA GLU A 13 -8.04 -11.36 15.55
C GLU A 13 -8.43 -10.03 14.88
N LEU A 14 -8.17 -9.94 13.57
CA LEU A 14 -8.48 -8.75 12.77
C LEU A 14 -9.59 -9.05 11.77
N GLN A 15 -10.44 -8.07 11.53
CA GLN A 15 -11.50 -8.15 10.54
C GLN A 15 -11.80 -6.77 9.96
N ILE A 16 -11.94 -6.70 8.62
CA ILE A 16 -12.38 -5.47 7.95
C ILE A 16 -13.78 -5.08 8.43
N GLY A 17 -13.95 -3.81 8.84
CA GLY A 17 -15.22 -3.29 9.35
C GLY A 17 -15.43 -3.50 10.85
N VAL A 18 -14.55 -4.22 11.55
CA VAL A 18 -14.55 -4.30 13.02
C VAL A 18 -13.38 -3.47 13.56
N PRO A 19 -13.59 -2.58 14.56
CA PRO A 19 -12.49 -1.87 15.19
C PRO A 19 -11.48 -2.85 15.81
N PRO A 20 -10.16 -2.67 15.59
CA PRO A 20 -9.17 -3.58 16.13
C PRO A 20 -9.05 -3.40 17.65
N GLU A 21 -8.74 -4.48 18.38
CA GLU A 21 -8.56 -4.44 19.84
C GLU A 21 -7.22 -3.79 20.26
N ILE A 22 -6.28 -3.71 19.31
CA ILE A 22 -4.97 -3.05 19.48
C ILE A 22 -4.80 -2.02 18.37
N SER A 23 -4.39 -0.81 18.73
CA SER A 23 -4.04 0.21 17.75
C SER A 23 -2.69 -0.06 17.10
N PHE A 24 -2.43 0.56 15.95
CA PHE A 24 -1.12 0.50 15.30
C PHE A 24 0.00 1.05 16.19
N GLU A 25 -0.25 2.10 16.97
CA GLU A 25 0.74 2.66 17.90
C GLU A 25 1.09 1.66 19.01
N GLU A 26 0.08 1.06 19.64
CA GLU A 26 0.26 0.03 20.67
C GLU A 26 0.96 -1.21 20.11
N PHE A 27 0.60 -1.63 18.89
CA PHE A 27 1.27 -2.72 18.20
C PHE A 27 2.75 -2.39 17.93
N MET A 28 3.07 -1.20 17.44
CA MET A 28 4.46 -0.78 17.23
C MET A 28 5.25 -0.71 18.54
N GLN A 29 4.63 -0.29 19.64
CA GLN A 29 5.26 -0.32 20.96
C GLN A 29 5.52 -1.75 21.42
N LEU A 30 4.54 -2.65 21.25
CA LEU A 30 4.69 -4.07 21.54
C LEU A 30 5.87 -4.67 20.77
N LEU A 31 6.02 -4.34 19.48
CA LEU A 31 7.16 -4.81 18.69
C LEU A 31 8.48 -4.28 19.24
N LYS A 32 8.57 -2.98 19.56
CA LYS A 32 9.80 -2.37 20.11
C LYS A 32 10.26 -3.03 21.41
N ASP A 33 9.31 -3.44 22.25
CA ASP A 33 9.60 -4.05 23.55
C ASP A 33 10.03 -5.52 23.44
N ASN A 34 9.73 -6.19 22.32
CA ASN A 34 9.86 -7.66 22.22
C ASN A 34 10.72 -8.15 21.06
N LEU A 35 10.94 -7.34 20.01
CA LEU A 35 11.72 -7.74 18.85
C LEU A 35 13.16 -7.23 18.92
N GLU A 36 14.07 -8.01 18.32
CA GLU A 36 15.45 -7.56 18.13
C GLU A 36 15.50 -6.42 17.09
N ASN A 37 16.52 -5.55 17.19
CA ASN A 37 16.67 -4.39 16.30
C ASN A 37 16.61 -4.76 14.81
N HIS A 38 17.16 -5.91 14.42
CA HIS A 38 17.17 -6.35 13.02
C HIS A 38 15.75 -6.65 12.49
N ASP A 39 14.89 -7.25 13.32
CA ASP A 39 13.49 -7.53 12.97
C ASP A 39 12.65 -6.24 12.98
N LEU A 40 12.93 -5.32 13.90
CA LEU A 40 12.29 -4.00 13.91
C LEU A 40 12.59 -3.22 12.62
N GLN A 41 13.78 -3.35 12.03
CA GLN A 41 14.08 -2.70 10.75
C GLN A 41 13.18 -3.20 9.62
N LEU A 42 12.73 -4.46 9.66
CA LEU A 42 11.82 -5.00 8.64
C LEU A 42 10.47 -4.27 8.62
N THR A 43 9.99 -3.81 9.79
CA THR A 43 8.78 -2.98 9.86
C THR A 43 8.96 -1.64 9.14
N ARG A 44 10.16 -1.06 9.20
CA ARG A 44 10.47 0.22 8.55
C ARG A 44 10.46 0.10 7.03
N ILE A 45 10.93 -1.03 6.49
CA ILE A 45 10.90 -1.29 5.04
C ILE A 45 9.45 -1.37 4.51
N LEU A 46 8.53 -1.96 5.26
CA LEU A 46 7.12 -1.96 4.85
C LEU A 46 6.50 -0.56 4.93
N ARG A 47 6.89 0.22 5.94
CA ARG A 47 6.38 1.58 6.16
C ARG A 47 7.00 2.62 5.22
N SER A 48 8.12 2.31 4.56
CA SER A 48 8.74 3.23 3.60
C SER A 48 7.87 3.48 2.37
N TYR A 49 6.93 2.58 2.05
CA TYR A 49 5.87 2.86 1.09
C TYR A 49 5.09 4.13 1.44
N TYR A 50 4.74 4.29 2.72
CA TYR A 50 3.99 5.45 3.20
C TYR A 50 4.88 6.70 3.30
N ASP A 51 6.19 6.57 3.52
CA ASP A 51 7.12 7.69 3.39
C ASP A 51 7.11 8.24 1.94
N ILE A 52 7.14 7.35 0.94
CA ILE A 52 7.07 7.72 -0.48
C ILE A 52 5.71 8.38 -0.83
N GLU A 53 4.60 7.84 -0.34
CA GLU A 53 3.29 8.50 -0.52
C GLU A 53 3.22 9.83 0.24
N ASN A 54 3.85 9.96 1.42
CA ASN A 54 3.89 11.20 2.19
C ASN A 54 4.69 12.30 1.50
N MET A 55 5.76 11.97 0.77
CA MET A 55 6.43 12.95 -0.11
C MET A 55 5.44 13.56 -1.10
N ARG A 56 4.56 12.74 -1.70
CA ARG A 56 3.52 13.22 -2.61
C ARG A 56 2.45 14.02 -1.87
N SER A 57 1.99 13.57 -0.70
CA SER A 57 1.01 14.29 0.11
C SER A 57 1.53 15.67 0.49
N LEU A 58 2.80 15.77 0.90
CA LEU A 58 3.49 17.04 1.16
C LEU A 58 3.48 17.95 -0.07
N TRP A 59 3.86 17.42 -1.24
CA TRP A 59 3.80 18.19 -2.49
C TRP A 59 2.39 18.59 -2.89
N LYS A 60 1.34 17.95 -2.39
CA LYS A 60 -0.04 18.37 -2.65
C LYS A 60 -0.66 19.20 -1.54
N GLU A 61 0.04 19.38 -0.42
CA GLU A 61 -0.51 19.96 0.81
C GLU A 61 -1.70 19.13 1.35
N GLU A 62 -1.64 17.81 1.19
CA GLU A 62 -2.58 16.82 1.75
C GLU A 62 -2.07 16.33 3.14
N PRO A 63 -2.95 15.86 4.03
CA PRO A 63 -2.54 15.25 5.29
C PRO A 63 -1.55 14.10 5.09
N LEU A 64 -0.58 13.98 6.00
CA LEU A 64 0.39 12.88 5.98
C LEU A 64 -0.23 11.62 6.56
N ASP A 65 0.18 10.50 5.99
CA ASP A 65 -0.18 9.16 6.38
C ASP A 65 0.51 8.79 7.70
N PRO A 66 -0.24 8.48 8.78
CA PRO A 66 0.33 8.23 10.10
C PRO A 66 1.12 6.91 10.18
N PHE A 67 0.99 6.03 9.18
CA PHE A 67 1.70 4.74 9.14
C PHE A 67 3.14 4.86 8.63
N ALA A 68 3.52 6.02 8.09
CA ALA A 68 4.88 6.32 7.62
C ALA A 68 5.92 6.29 8.75
N ASN A 69 7.19 6.10 8.40
CA ASN A 69 8.28 6.13 9.37
C ASN A 69 8.61 7.56 9.82
N LEU A 70 8.47 8.52 8.91
CA LEU A 70 8.82 9.92 9.10
C LEU A 70 7.57 10.73 9.44
N ASP A 71 7.65 11.55 10.48
CA ASP A 71 6.66 12.59 10.71
C ASP A 71 6.91 13.79 9.76
N ALA A 72 6.12 14.85 9.91
CA ALA A 72 6.23 16.02 9.04
C ALA A 72 7.61 16.70 9.12
N ASN A 73 8.20 16.81 10.31
CA ASN A 73 9.50 17.45 10.49
C ASN A 73 10.61 16.56 9.94
N ASP A 74 10.56 15.26 10.27
CA ASP A 74 11.54 14.28 9.78
C ASP A 74 11.52 14.17 8.25
N LEU A 75 10.33 14.28 7.64
CA LEU A 75 10.19 14.26 6.19
C LEU A 75 10.76 15.53 5.54
N ASP A 76 10.47 16.70 6.10
CA ASP A 76 11.05 17.97 5.63
C ASP A 76 12.58 17.95 5.73
N ASP A 77 13.12 17.49 6.87
CA ASP A 77 14.56 17.34 7.09
C ASP A 77 15.16 16.35 6.08
N ALA A 78 14.52 15.21 5.82
CA ALA A 78 14.99 14.23 4.84
C ALA A 78 14.98 14.77 3.40
N LEU A 79 14.03 15.64 3.05
CA LEU A 79 13.99 16.30 1.74
C LEU A 79 15.02 17.44 1.63
N PHE A 80 15.40 18.07 2.74
CA PHE A 80 16.51 19.01 2.82
C PHE A 80 17.89 18.33 2.73
N HIS A 81 17.97 17.11 3.23
CA HIS A 81 19.17 16.26 3.26
C HIS A 81 19.00 15.01 2.38
N PRO A 82 18.79 15.18 1.06
CA PRO A 82 18.47 14.07 0.18
C PRO A 82 19.55 12.99 0.19
N GLU A 83 20.81 13.30 0.51
CA GLU A 83 21.91 12.33 0.67
C GLU A 83 21.60 11.18 1.63
N LEU A 84 20.68 11.39 2.59
CA LEU A 84 20.24 10.38 3.56
C LEU A 84 19.13 9.46 3.02
N LEU A 85 18.51 9.82 1.90
CA LEU A 85 17.47 9.03 1.23
C LEU A 85 18.07 7.93 0.36
N ASP A 86 17.24 6.93 0.05
CA ASP A 86 17.60 5.87 -0.87
C ASP A 86 17.96 6.43 -2.25
N SER A 87 18.91 5.78 -2.93
CA SER A 87 19.49 6.27 -4.18
C SER A 87 18.44 6.55 -5.26
N TYR A 88 17.41 5.71 -5.36
CA TYR A 88 16.33 5.91 -6.34
C TYR A 88 15.46 7.13 -6.02
N VAL A 89 15.27 7.47 -4.75
CA VAL A 89 14.56 8.69 -4.33
C VAL A 89 15.41 9.91 -4.67
N ARG A 90 16.71 9.87 -4.35
CA ARG A 90 17.64 10.97 -4.68
C ARG A 90 17.66 11.26 -6.18
N THR A 91 17.87 10.23 -6.99
CA THR A 91 17.87 10.37 -8.46
C THR A 91 16.56 10.94 -8.97
N PHE A 92 15.42 10.54 -8.39
CA PHE A 92 14.12 11.12 -8.73
C PHE A 92 14.03 12.61 -8.39
N LEU A 93 14.45 13.02 -7.19
CA LEU A 93 14.42 14.41 -6.74
C LEU A 93 15.36 15.31 -7.54
N GLU A 94 16.53 14.79 -7.93
CA GLU A 94 17.51 15.48 -8.79
C GLU A 94 17.00 15.62 -10.22
N THR A 95 16.28 14.62 -10.74
CA THR A 95 15.71 14.65 -12.10
C THR A 95 14.52 15.60 -12.18
N HIS A 96 13.72 15.69 -11.12
CA HIS A 96 12.48 16.46 -11.07
C HIS A 96 12.55 17.55 -10.00
N GLU A 97 13.08 18.71 -10.37
CA GLU A 97 13.31 19.82 -9.42
C GLU A 97 12.00 20.48 -8.94
N SER A 98 11.00 20.64 -9.82
CA SER A 98 9.76 21.32 -9.48
C SER A 98 8.70 20.39 -8.86
N LYS A 99 7.85 20.94 -7.99
CA LYS A 99 6.69 20.27 -7.40
C LYS A 99 5.77 19.67 -8.47
N GLU A 100 5.53 20.39 -9.55
CA GLU A 100 4.69 19.94 -10.67
C GLU A 100 5.31 18.75 -11.41
N ALA A 101 6.63 18.78 -11.65
CA ALA A 101 7.34 17.67 -12.28
C ALA A 101 7.30 16.43 -11.38
N ARG A 102 7.59 16.58 -10.08
CA ARG A 102 7.53 15.49 -9.10
C ARG A 102 6.15 14.84 -9.05
N LEU A 103 5.09 15.64 -9.05
CA LEU A 103 3.72 15.12 -9.07
C LEU A 103 3.38 14.40 -10.38
N ARG A 104 3.82 14.95 -11.53
CA ARG A 104 3.58 14.35 -12.85
C ARG A 104 4.31 13.02 -13.01
N TYR A 105 5.55 12.94 -12.55
CA TYR A 105 6.42 11.77 -12.70
C TYR A 105 6.42 10.87 -11.47
N PHE A 106 5.59 11.13 -10.45
CA PHE A 106 5.48 10.29 -9.26
C PHE A 106 5.33 8.77 -9.54
N PRO A 107 4.61 8.32 -10.60
CA PRO A 107 4.59 6.90 -10.95
C PRO A 107 5.98 6.29 -11.21
N GLN A 108 6.94 7.07 -11.69
CA GLN A 108 8.33 6.64 -11.84
C GLN A 108 8.98 6.32 -10.48
N LEU A 109 8.76 7.17 -9.47
CA LEU A 109 9.29 6.95 -8.12
C LEU A 109 8.69 5.68 -7.50
N LEU A 110 7.40 5.45 -7.71
CA LEU A 110 6.71 4.24 -7.24
C LEU A 110 7.19 2.97 -7.92
N ALA A 111 7.38 2.99 -9.24
CA ALA A 111 7.96 1.86 -9.98
C ALA A 111 9.37 1.55 -9.46
N ALA A 112 10.18 2.59 -9.24
CA ALA A 112 11.51 2.45 -8.68
C ALA A 112 11.49 1.88 -7.24
N TYR A 113 10.58 2.36 -6.39
CA TYR A 113 10.38 1.85 -5.02
C TYR A 113 10.14 0.34 -5.02
N PHE A 114 9.10 -0.13 -5.73
CA PHE A 114 8.79 -1.55 -5.74
C PHE A 114 9.90 -2.38 -6.37
N TYR A 115 10.56 -1.89 -7.42
CA TYR A 115 11.67 -2.60 -8.04
C TYR A 115 12.86 -2.76 -7.08
N ASN A 116 13.28 -1.68 -6.42
CA ASN A 116 14.44 -1.72 -5.53
C ASN A 116 14.14 -2.52 -4.25
N GLU A 117 13.04 -2.20 -3.56
CA GLU A 117 12.72 -2.82 -2.27
C GLU A 117 12.37 -4.30 -2.41
N SER A 118 11.67 -4.72 -3.47
CA SER A 118 11.38 -6.15 -3.65
C SER A 118 12.60 -6.99 -4.03
N ASN A 119 13.64 -6.37 -4.62
CA ASN A 119 14.88 -7.03 -4.99
C ASN A 119 15.92 -7.03 -3.86
N SER A 120 15.88 -6.05 -2.97
CA SER A 120 16.77 -5.96 -1.80
C SER A 120 16.29 -6.80 -0.61
N THR A 121 15.02 -7.21 -0.60
CA THR A 121 14.39 -7.93 0.51
C THR A 121 14.17 -9.42 0.24
N THR A 122 13.80 -10.15 1.28
CA THR A 122 13.44 -11.58 1.22
C THR A 122 12.20 -11.85 2.07
N GLY A 123 11.78 -13.12 2.18
CA GLY A 123 10.66 -13.51 3.05
C GLY A 123 9.33 -12.85 2.68
N PHE A 124 8.52 -12.55 3.68
CA PHE A 124 7.21 -11.91 3.51
C PHE A 124 7.29 -10.58 2.76
N ILE A 125 8.25 -9.71 3.10
CA ILE A 125 8.34 -8.36 2.52
C ILE A 125 8.46 -8.41 1.01
N LYS A 126 9.38 -9.24 0.49
CA LYS A 126 9.54 -9.40 -0.96
C LYS A 126 8.24 -9.85 -1.62
N ARG A 127 7.58 -10.86 -1.07
CA ARG A 127 6.34 -11.41 -1.63
C ARG A 127 5.20 -10.38 -1.58
N TYR A 128 5.09 -9.64 -0.47
CA TYR A 128 4.08 -8.60 -0.28
C TYR A 128 4.29 -7.42 -1.23
N LEU A 129 5.51 -6.90 -1.37
CA LEU A 129 5.80 -5.81 -2.29
C LEU A 129 5.55 -6.21 -3.76
N GLN A 130 5.89 -7.45 -4.13
CA GLN A 130 5.56 -7.99 -5.46
C GLN A 130 4.04 -8.09 -5.66
N PHE A 131 3.31 -8.56 -4.66
CA PHE A 131 1.85 -8.63 -4.68
C PHE A 131 1.22 -7.24 -4.83
N GLU A 132 1.62 -6.27 -3.99
CA GLU A 132 1.08 -4.91 -4.02
C GLU A 132 1.36 -4.21 -5.35
N ARG A 133 2.59 -4.33 -5.90
CA ARG A 133 2.90 -3.82 -7.24
C ARG A 133 1.96 -4.41 -8.30
N LYS A 134 1.82 -5.73 -8.34
CA LYS A 134 0.97 -6.42 -9.32
C LYS A 134 -0.50 -6.02 -9.18
N LEU A 135 -1.01 -5.97 -7.96
CA LEU A 135 -2.37 -5.53 -7.67
C LEU A 135 -2.58 -4.10 -8.18
N ARG A 136 -1.68 -3.17 -7.89
CA ARG A 136 -1.76 -1.78 -8.37
C ARG A 136 -1.80 -1.70 -9.89
N LEU A 137 -0.93 -2.43 -10.58
CA LEU A 137 -0.87 -2.45 -12.04
C LEU A 137 -2.15 -3.04 -12.66
N ILE A 138 -2.73 -4.07 -12.05
CA ILE A 138 -4.02 -4.63 -12.47
C ILE A 138 -5.14 -3.60 -12.28
N GLN A 139 -5.18 -2.90 -11.15
CA GLN A 139 -6.16 -1.82 -10.94
C GLN A 139 -6.00 -0.71 -11.98
N THR A 140 -4.76 -0.33 -12.32
CA THR A 140 -4.46 0.63 -13.40
C THR A 140 -4.98 0.12 -14.75
N ALA A 141 -4.78 -1.16 -15.07
CA ALA A 141 -5.27 -1.76 -16.31
C ALA A 141 -6.80 -1.76 -16.42
N PHE A 142 -7.50 -2.14 -15.34
CA PHE A 142 -8.96 -2.04 -15.27
C PHE A 142 -9.46 -0.61 -15.50
N ARG A 143 -8.84 0.37 -14.82
CA ARG A 143 -9.21 1.79 -14.94
C ARG A 143 -8.92 2.33 -16.34
N ALA A 144 -7.74 2.05 -16.89
CA ALA A 144 -7.37 2.46 -18.24
C ALA A 144 -8.38 1.94 -19.26
N LYS A 145 -8.76 0.65 -19.15
CA LYS A 145 -9.77 0.05 -20.03
C LYS A 145 -11.13 0.74 -19.93
N LYS A 146 -11.62 0.95 -18.72
CA LYS A 146 -12.93 1.58 -18.48
C LYS A 146 -12.96 3.05 -18.89
N LEU A 147 -11.85 3.76 -18.75
CA LEU A 147 -11.72 5.17 -19.10
C LEU A 147 -11.25 5.42 -20.54
N ASN A 148 -11.09 4.36 -21.35
CA ASN A 148 -10.55 4.42 -22.71
C ASN A 148 -9.19 5.15 -22.79
N ARG A 149 -8.29 4.85 -21.86
CA ARG A 149 -6.91 5.35 -21.84
C ARG A 149 -5.93 4.28 -22.31
N GLU A 150 -4.80 4.72 -22.85
CA GLU A 150 -3.74 3.82 -23.28
C GLU A 150 -2.98 3.28 -22.07
N LEU A 151 -3.07 1.96 -21.83
CA LEU A 151 -2.39 1.33 -20.70
C LEU A 151 -0.87 1.53 -20.76
N ALA A 152 -0.28 1.50 -21.96
CA ALA A 152 1.16 1.69 -22.15
C ALA A 152 1.66 3.04 -21.63
N GLU A 153 0.86 4.10 -21.72
CA GLU A 153 1.19 5.41 -21.15
C GLU A 153 1.08 5.40 -19.62
N GLU A 154 0.07 4.72 -19.06
CA GLU A 154 -0.19 4.64 -17.63
C GLU A 154 0.87 3.82 -16.87
N ILE A 155 1.50 2.83 -17.52
CA ILE A 155 2.56 1.98 -16.92
C ILE A 155 3.94 2.18 -17.56
N GLN A 156 4.16 3.32 -18.23
CA GLN A 156 5.38 3.59 -19.02
C GLN A 156 6.72 3.49 -18.25
N PHE A 157 6.69 3.57 -16.92
CA PHE A 157 7.89 3.48 -16.07
C PHE A 157 8.21 2.06 -15.60
N GLU A 158 7.34 1.10 -15.90
CA GLU A 158 7.58 -0.32 -15.60
C GLU A 158 8.51 -0.94 -16.65
N ASN A 159 9.16 -2.05 -16.29
CA ASN A 159 10.01 -2.78 -17.22
C ASN A 159 9.16 -3.54 -18.27
N PRO A 160 9.19 -3.16 -19.56
CA PRO A 160 8.39 -3.82 -20.61
C PRO A 160 8.85 -5.25 -20.92
N GLU A 161 10.04 -5.65 -20.49
CA GLU A 161 10.57 -7.01 -20.70
C GLU A 161 10.07 -8.01 -19.66
N GLU A 162 9.43 -7.55 -18.58
CA GLU A 162 8.87 -8.44 -17.56
C GLU A 162 7.61 -9.15 -18.08
N ASP A 163 7.57 -10.48 -17.96
CA ASP A 163 6.45 -11.32 -18.41
C ASP A 163 5.08 -10.79 -17.96
N PHE A 164 4.99 -10.33 -16.71
CA PHE A 164 3.75 -9.78 -16.16
C PHE A 164 3.31 -8.50 -16.90
N ILE A 165 4.24 -7.60 -17.20
CA ILE A 165 3.96 -6.36 -17.95
C ILE A 165 3.56 -6.68 -19.39
N GLN A 166 4.24 -7.65 -20.03
CA GLN A 166 3.88 -8.12 -21.36
C GLN A 166 2.46 -8.68 -21.41
N GLN A 167 2.05 -9.46 -20.40
CA GLN A 167 0.69 -9.98 -20.29
C GLN A 167 -0.36 -8.87 -20.15
N LEU A 168 -0.07 -7.79 -19.43
CA LEU A 168 -0.96 -6.63 -19.35
C LEU A 168 -1.07 -5.91 -20.70
N LEU A 169 0.06 -5.64 -21.36
CA LEU A 169 0.11 -4.91 -22.63
C LEU A 169 -0.46 -5.71 -23.81
N ALA A 170 -0.39 -7.04 -23.77
CA ALA A 170 -0.97 -7.91 -24.79
C ALA A 170 -2.50 -7.75 -24.93
N GLN A 171 -3.17 -7.22 -23.90
CA GLN A 171 -4.62 -7.05 -23.85
C GLN A 171 -5.11 -5.68 -24.33
N LYS A 172 -4.22 -4.85 -24.93
CA LYS A 172 -4.56 -3.51 -25.40
C LYS A 172 -5.81 -3.48 -26.30
N ASP A 173 -5.92 -4.44 -27.22
CA ASP A 173 -6.99 -4.52 -28.23
C ASP A 173 -8.19 -5.40 -27.78
N ALA A 174 -8.11 -6.05 -26.61
CA ALA A 174 -9.17 -6.92 -26.12
C ALA A 174 -10.46 -6.13 -25.82
N ALA A 175 -11.65 -6.73 -25.89
CA ALA A 175 -12.87 -6.00 -25.51
C ALA A 175 -12.98 -5.82 -23.98
N THR A 176 -12.60 -6.86 -23.24
CA THR A 176 -12.53 -6.88 -21.77
C THR A 176 -11.08 -7.02 -21.32
N PHE A 177 -10.80 -6.61 -20.10
CA PHE A 177 -9.53 -6.88 -19.45
C PHE A 177 -9.67 -8.15 -18.60
N GLU A 178 -8.74 -9.08 -18.75
CA GLU A 178 -8.65 -10.32 -18.00
C GLU A 178 -7.40 -10.26 -17.09
N PRO A 179 -7.56 -10.37 -15.76
CA PRO A 179 -6.41 -10.41 -14.86
C PRO A 179 -5.44 -11.55 -15.18
N PRO A 180 -4.12 -11.33 -15.05
CA PRO A 180 -3.12 -12.38 -15.16
C PRO A 180 -3.28 -13.52 -14.14
N PRO A 181 -2.62 -14.68 -14.35
CA PRO A 181 -2.70 -15.81 -13.44
C PRO A 181 -2.37 -15.46 -11.98
N GLY A 182 -3.18 -15.97 -11.05
CA GLY A 182 -3.11 -15.69 -9.61
C GLY A 182 -3.88 -14.44 -9.15
N PHE A 183 -4.59 -13.76 -10.07
CA PHE A 183 -5.42 -12.59 -9.80
C PHE A 183 -6.81 -12.68 -10.45
N GLU A 184 -7.23 -13.87 -10.87
CA GLU A 184 -8.46 -14.11 -11.62
C GLU A 184 -9.71 -13.60 -10.87
N GLU A 185 -9.71 -13.74 -9.55
CA GLU A 185 -10.77 -13.27 -8.64
C GLU A 185 -11.03 -11.76 -8.75
N LEU A 186 -10.01 -10.97 -9.13
CA LEU A 186 -10.17 -9.52 -9.29
C LEU A 186 -11.14 -9.16 -10.40
N LYS A 187 -11.35 -10.02 -11.40
CA LYS A 187 -12.33 -9.76 -12.45
C LYS A 187 -13.72 -9.58 -11.85
N THR A 188 -14.14 -10.52 -11.02
CA THR A 188 -15.43 -10.48 -10.32
C THR A 188 -15.51 -9.27 -9.40
N VAL A 189 -14.47 -9.02 -8.60
CA VAL A 189 -14.40 -7.84 -7.70
C VAL A 189 -14.64 -6.54 -8.48
N PHE A 190 -14.00 -6.38 -9.63
CA PHE A 190 -14.18 -5.20 -10.46
C PHE A 190 -15.56 -5.19 -11.12
N GLU A 191 -16.01 -6.26 -11.76
CA GLU A 191 -17.29 -6.28 -12.48
C GLU A 191 -18.50 -6.02 -11.57
N GLU A 192 -18.51 -6.58 -10.36
CA GLU A 192 -19.60 -6.45 -9.40
C GLU A 192 -19.65 -5.06 -8.75
N HIS A 193 -18.49 -4.50 -8.42
CA HIS A 193 -18.43 -3.31 -7.57
C HIS A 193 -18.02 -2.02 -8.28
N TYR A 194 -17.60 -2.05 -9.56
CA TYR A 194 -17.08 -0.87 -10.26
C TYR A 194 -18.01 0.35 -10.23
N SER A 195 -19.33 0.13 -10.22
CA SER A 195 -20.33 1.20 -10.20
C SER A 195 -20.34 2.00 -8.90
N SER A 196 -19.82 1.44 -7.81
CA SER A 196 -19.77 2.04 -6.49
C SER A 196 -18.31 2.11 -6.01
N PRO A 197 -17.68 3.31 -6.04
CA PRO A 197 -16.28 3.46 -5.64
C PRO A 197 -16.00 2.96 -4.23
N ILE A 198 -16.97 3.09 -3.31
CA ILE A 198 -16.80 2.56 -1.96
C ILE A 198 -16.87 1.04 -1.93
N ASP A 199 -17.84 0.42 -2.60
CA ASP A 199 -17.99 -1.04 -2.54
C ASP A 199 -16.80 -1.70 -3.22
N LEU A 200 -16.29 -1.09 -4.30
CA LEU A 200 -15.05 -1.53 -4.95
C LEU A 200 -13.87 -1.39 -4.00
N HIS A 201 -13.76 -0.27 -3.29
CA HIS A 201 -12.70 -0.08 -2.31
C HIS A 201 -12.77 -1.12 -1.18
N LYS A 202 -13.97 -1.42 -0.67
CA LYS A 202 -14.19 -2.43 0.36
C LYS A 202 -13.76 -3.81 -0.12
N ALA A 203 -14.25 -4.23 -1.29
CA ALA A 203 -13.95 -5.55 -1.85
C ALA A 203 -12.45 -5.71 -2.14
N LEU A 204 -11.78 -4.65 -2.61
CA LEU A 204 -10.32 -4.65 -2.77
C LEU A 204 -9.59 -4.72 -1.42
N CYS A 205 -10.08 -4.04 -0.38
CA CYS A 205 -9.51 -4.13 0.97
C CYS A 205 -9.66 -5.56 1.54
N GLU A 206 -10.82 -6.19 1.39
CA GLU A 206 -11.07 -7.58 1.81
C GLU A 206 -10.18 -8.57 1.05
N TYR A 207 -10.06 -8.41 -0.28
CA TYR A 207 -9.15 -9.20 -1.11
C TYR A 207 -7.70 -9.07 -0.64
N ARG A 208 -7.23 -7.83 -0.41
CA ARG A 208 -5.88 -7.57 0.12
C ARG A 208 -5.68 -8.21 1.48
N PHE A 209 -6.65 -8.05 2.37
CA PHE A 209 -6.59 -8.59 3.74
C PHE A 209 -6.42 -10.12 3.74
N GLN A 210 -7.16 -10.83 2.88
CA GLN A 210 -7.04 -12.29 2.73
C GLN A 210 -5.71 -12.69 2.10
N LYS A 211 -5.29 -12.03 1.01
CA LYS A 211 -4.00 -12.33 0.35
C LYS A 211 -2.81 -12.09 1.27
N VAL A 212 -2.84 -11.06 2.10
CA VAL A 212 -1.80 -10.81 3.10
C VAL A 212 -1.72 -11.94 4.12
N ALA A 213 -2.86 -12.48 4.56
CA ALA A 213 -2.90 -13.65 5.45
C ALA A 213 -2.24 -14.87 4.80
N GLU A 214 -2.57 -15.15 3.53
CA GLU A 214 -1.98 -16.25 2.75
C GLU A 214 -0.45 -16.08 2.62
N LEU A 215 0.02 -14.86 2.33
CA LEU A 215 1.45 -14.55 2.17
C LEU A 215 2.26 -14.66 3.47
N GLY A 216 1.62 -14.39 4.62
CA GLY A 216 2.20 -14.51 5.96
C GLY A 216 2.38 -15.95 6.42
N GLY A 217 1.66 -16.90 5.82
CA GLY A 217 1.71 -18.32 6.18
C GLY A 217 1.00 -18.67 7.49
N ASP A 218 0.99 -19.97 7.79
CA ASP A 218 0.26 -20.55 8.92
C ASP A 218 1.05 -20.52 10.24
N ASP A 219 2.38 -20.41 10.18
CA ASP A 219 3.21 -20.42 11.39
C ASP A 219 3.16 -19.07 12.10
N VAL A 220 2.41 -19.03 13.19
CA VAL A 220 2.18 -17.84 14.01
C VAL A 220 3.41 -17.34 14.75
N PHE A 221 4.49 -18.12 14.80
CA PHE A 221 5.74 -17.77 15.51
C PHE A 221 6.85 -17.31 14.57
N THR A 222 6.48 -16.64 13.48
CA THR A 222 7.43 -16.13 12.48
C THR A 222 7.36 -14.62 12.36
N ILE A 223 8.48 -14.00 11.98
CA ILE A 223 8.51 -12.58 11.61
C ILE A 223 7.61 -12.30 10.40
N ASP A 224 7.51 -13.25 9.46
CA ASP A 224 6.61 -13.16 8.32
C ASP A 224 5.14 -12.98 8.77
N ARG A 225 4.70 -13.72 9.80
CA ARG A 225 3.35 -13.55 10.36
C ARG A 225 3.17 -12.19 11.03
N ILE A 226 4.14 -11.73 11.81
CA ILE A 226 4.07 -10.44 12.50
C ILE A 226 3.97 -9.29 11.48
N LEU A 227 4.75 -9.37 10.40
CA LEU A 227 4.72 -8.38 9.32
C LEU A 227 3.40 -8.43 8.52
N ALA A 228 2.86 -9.62 8.28
CA ALA A 228 1.53 -9.80 7.67
C ALA A 228 0.43 -9.18 8.54
N TYR A 229 0.48 -9.43 9.84
CA TYR A 229 -0.43 -8.84 10.81
C TYR A 229 -0.36 -7.31 10.80
N MET A 230 0.85 -6.73 10.75
CA MET A 230 1.02 -5.28 10.66
C MET A 230 0.30 -4.69 9.44
N VAL A 231 0.46 -5.32 8.27
CA VAL A 231 -0.23 -4.88 7.05
C VAL A 231 -1.75 -5.01 7.20
N GLN A 232 -2.24 -6.12 7.75
CA GLN A 232 -3.67 -6.32 8.00
C GLN A 232 -4.24 -5.29 8.97
N LEU A 233 -3.51 -4.94 10.03
CA LEU A 233 -3.92 -3.93 11.00
C LEU A 233 -4.06 -2.56 10.32
N ILE A 234 -3.09 -2.17 9.49
CA ILE A 234 -3.16 -0.93 8.72
C ILE A 234 -4.39 -0.92 7.80
N LEU A 235 -4.71 -2.05 7.14
CA LEU A 235 -5.90 -2.14 6.29
C LEU A 235 -7.20 -1.98 7.09
N VAL A 236 -7.27 -2.56 8.29
CA VAL A 236 -8.43 -2.43 9.20
C VAL A 236 -8.58 -0.99 9.65
N GLU A 237 -7.52 -0.36 10.17
CA GLU A 237 -7.59 1.02 10.68
C GLU A 237 -7.97 2.02 9.59
N ARG A 238 -7.37 1.93 8.40
CA ARG A 238 -7.76 2.79 7.26
C ARG A 238 -9.23 2.66 6.89
N TRP A 239 -9.76 1.44 6.94
CA TRP A 239 -11.18 1.23 6.66
C TRP A 239 -12.06 1.88 7.74
N GLN A 240 -11.67 1.81 9.00
CA GLN A 240 -12.38 2.46 10.12
C GLN A 240 -12.36 3.99 10.01
N GLU A 241 -11.24 4.59 9.61
CA GLU A 241 -11.14 6.04 9.40
C GLU A 241 -12.12 6.51 8.31
N LEU A 242 -12.18 5.78 7.19
CA LEU A 242 -13.11 6.09 6.10
C LEU A 242 -14.58 5.97 6.53
N ASP A 243 -14.93 4.97 7.34
CA ASP A 243 -16.28 4.81 7.85
C ASP A 243 -16.65 5.91 8.86
N SER A 244 -15.70 6.30 9.70
CA SER A 244 -15.85 7.40 10.67
C SER A 244 -16.07 8.75 9.97
N GLU A 245 -15.29 9.06 8.93
CA GLU A 245 -15.50 10.26 8.12
C GLU A 245 -16.87 10.28 7.44
N LYS A 246 -17.35 9.12 6.97
CA LYS A 246 -18.69 8.99 6.39
C LYS A 246 -19.78 9.22 7.43
N GLY A 247 -19.63 8.65 8.62
CA GLY A 247 -20.53 8.88 9.75
C GLY A 247 -20.64 10.36 10.09
N ASN A 248 -19.49 11.06 10.16
CA ASN A 248 -19.44 12.49 10.44
C ASN A 248 -20.10 13.33 9.34
N LYS A 249 -19.85 13.01 8.06
CA LYS A 249 -20.50 13.69 6.91
C LYS A 249 -22.02 13.51 6.92
N LEU A 250 -22.53 12.34 7.33
CA LEU A 250 -23.98 12.11 7.47
C LEU A 250 -24.57 12.94 8.61
N VAL A 251 -23.93 13.01 9.78
CA VAL A 251 -24.39 13.82 10.92
C VAL A 251 -24.46 15.30 10.56
N ASP A 252 -23.46 15.83 9.84
CA ASP A 252 -23.44 17.23 9.39
C ASP A 252 -24.58 17.57 8.42
N ILE A 253 -24.98 16.64 7.56
CA ILE A 253 -26.14 16.80 6.67
C ILE A 253 -27.42 16.88 7.51
N TYR A 254 -27.62 15.97 8.46
CA TYR A 254 -28.80 15.98 9.33
C TYR A 254 -28.90 17.22 10.24
N VAL A 255 -27.76 17.78 10.67
CA VAL A 255 -27.73 19.02 11.47
C VAL A 255 -28.05 20.25 10.61
N LYS A 256 -27.67 20.25 9.32
CA LYS A 256 -28.01 21.33 8.38
C LYS A 256 -29.46 21.28 7.89
N GLU A 257 -30.07 20.10 7.76
CA GLU A 257 -31.48 19.96 7.38
C GLU A 257 -32.46 20.34 8.51
N LYS A 258 -31.98 20.48 9.75
CA LYS A 258 -32.77 20.89 10.91
C LYS A 258 -32.58 22.37 11.33
N ARG A 259 -31.92 23.18 10.50
CA ARG A 259 -31.79 24.64 10.68
C ARG A 259 -32.47 25.38 9.52
#